data_AF-A0A1Q3PB60-F1
#
_entry.id   AF-A0A1Q3PB60-F1
#
_cell.length_a   1.000
_cell.length_b   1.000
_cell.length_c   1.000
_cell.angle_alpha   90.00
_cell.angle_beta   90.00
_cell.angle_gamma   90.00
#
_symmetry.space_group_name_H-M   'P 1'
#
loop_
_entity.id
_entity.type
_entity.pdbx_description
1 polymer ?
#
loop_
_entity_poly.entity_id
_entity_poly.type
_entity_poly.pdbx_seq_one_letter_code
_entity_poly.pdbx_strand_id
1 'polypeptide(L)'
;MAARTARFVFCLISTLIAGAFHVSAQKFVVAPFNFNIQNGSYTPASTDAKALAAVKTEIPAQTFMDKPDPDLSLIYPRPGGILLFKSMKKTDEAHIAGKLVNPSLAIVDTIFHNQVYNQKVNGQDNFTFDLWYSVVIDGKHYYTDFRPHTFDYRYPLVYHKQLFMVASQDRGYDMYADKGYPEYFHIAVFDMQNGGIKTRFVSEELPFQYGNEFLDESDNVIKSQYNEKDHTFRIEIEGLNETYKGIWDGKVLKHLNN
;
A
#
# COMPACT_ATOMS: atom_id res chain seq x y z
N MET A 1 46.34 57.95 34.85
CA MET A 1 46.06 57.41 33.50
C MET A 1 46.36 55.91 33.55
N ALA A 2 45.47 55.01 33.97
CA ALA A 2 44.15 54.66 33.43
C ALA A 2 44.20 54.20 31.97
N ALA A 3 44.51 52.93 31.73
CA ALA A 3 44.18 52.21 30.51
C ALA A 3 43.57 50.86 30.93
N ARG A 4 42.24 50.81 30.94
CA ARG A 4 41.45 49.60 31.15
C ARG A 4 41.52 48.77 29.87
N THR A 5 42.06 47.56 29.94
CA THR A 5 41.98 46.56 28.88
C THR A 5 40.59 45.92 28.92
N ALA A 6 39.80 46.17 27.88
CA ALA A 6 38.51 45.53 27.66
C ALA A 6 38.72 44.04 27.30
N ARG A 7 38.19 43.13 28.13
CA ARG A 7 38.04 41.72 27.79
C ARG A 7 36.82 41.58 26.88
N PHE A 8 37.03 41.29 25.60
CA PHE A 8 35.97 40.83 24.71
C PHE A 8 35.60 39.39 25.08
N VAL A 9 34.42 39.23 25.67
CA VAL A 9 33.77 37.93 25.85
C VAL A 9 33.11 37.57 24.53
N PHE A 10 33.64 36.57 23.84
CA PHE A 10 32.98 35.94 22.70
C PHE A 10 31.83 35.08 23.23
N CYS A 11 30.60 35.58 23.14
CA CYS A 11 29.41 34.75 23.28
C CYS A 11 29.24 33.92 22.00
N LEU A 12 29.67 32.66 22.03
CA LEU A 12 29.21 31.65 21.07
C LEU A 12 27.71 31.44 21.31
N ILE A 13 26.87 32.00 20.44
CA ILE A 13 25.48 31.60 20.32
C ILE A 13 25.52 30.26 19.60
N SER A 14 25.52 29.17 20.36
CA SER A 14 25.19 27.84 19.87
C SER A 14 23.70 27.84 19.54
N THR A 15 23.37 28.18 18.29
CA THR A 15 22.09 27.81 17.68
C THR A 15 22.01 26.29 17.68
N LEU A 16 21.38 25.74 18.73
CA LEU A 16 20.83 24.41 18.71
C LEU A 16 19.77 24.39 17.60
N ILE A 17 20.20 24.01 16.40
CA ILE A 17 19.29 23.51 15.37
C ILE A 17 18.76 22.22 15.96
N ALA A 18 17.60 22.31 16.62
CA ALA A 18 16.76 21.17 16.89
C ALA A 18 16.36 20.61 15.52
N GLY A 19 17.23 19.75 14.98
CA GLY A 19 16.86 18.87 13.90
C GLY A 19 15.67 18.08 14.41
N ALA A 20 14.49 18.39 13.89
CA ALA A 20 13.37 17.48 13.96
C ALA A 20 13.88 16.19 13.33
N PHE A 21 14.25 15.22 14.18
CA PHE A 21 14.40 13.85 13.77
C PHE A 21 13.03 13.46 13.21
N HIS A 22 12.90 13.52 11.88
CA HIS A 22 11.88 12.78 11.18
C HIS A 22 12.19 11.31 11.46
N VAL A 23 11.60 10.79 12.53
CA VAL A 23 11.44 9.36 12.71
C VAL A 23 10.47 8.96 11.60
N SER A 24 11.00 8.67 10.41
CA SER A 24 10.26 7.87 9.44
C SER A 24 9.95 6.57 10.18
N ALA A 25 8.67 6.28 10.40
CA ALA A 25 8.29 5.03 11.04
C ALA A 25 8.70 3.91 10.08
N GLN A 26 9.88 3.32 10.32
CA GLN A 26 10.37 2.23 9.49
C GLN A 26 9.44 1.04 9.69
N LYS A 27 8.83 0.57 8.60
CA LYS A 27 8.04 -0.67 8.56
C LYS A 27 8.79 -1.80 9.24
N PHE A 28 8.22 -2.36 10.31
CA PHE A 28 8.86 -3.44 11.06
C PHE A 28 8.49 -4.80 10.46
N VAL A 29 9.47 -5.71 10.34
CA VAL A 29 9.22 -7.08 9.86
C VAL A 29 9.62 -8.07 10.94
N VAL A 30 8.62 -8.80 11.45
CA VAL A 30 8.80 -9.86 12.44
C VAL A 30 9.02 -11.18 11.72
N ALA A 31 10.10 -11.87 12.09
CA ALA A 31 10.49 -13.19 11.57
C ALA A 31 10.60 -13.27 10.03
N PRO A 32 11.35 -12.37 9.37
CA PRO A 32 11.42 -12.27 7.90
C PRO A 32 11.84 -13.58 7.18
N PHE A 33 12.35 -14.57 7.93
CA PHE A 33 12.93 -15.81 7.45
C PHE A 33 12.37 -17.03 8.18
N ASN A 34 11.06 -17.10 8.43
CA ASN A 34 10.45 -18.32 8.96
C ASN A 34 10.27 -19.38 7.84
N PHE A 35 11.37 -20.04 7.49
CA PHE A 35 11.46 -20.99 6.38
C PHE A 35 11.01 -22.42 6.70
N ASN A 36 10.40 -22.65 7.87
CA ASN A 36 9.93 -23.99 8.22
C ASN A 36 8.64 -24.32 7.47
N ILE A 37 8.72 -24.67 6.18
CA ILE A 37 7.56 -24.92 5.32
C ILE A 37 6.70 -26.06 5.88
N GLN A 38 5.41 -25.82 6.08
CA GLN A 38 4.44 -26.82 6.51
C GLN A 38 3.64 -27.36 5.32
N ASN A 39 3.27 -28.65 5.37
CA ASN A 39 2.36 -29.23 4.39
C ASN A 39 0.93 -28.69 4.61
N GLY A 40 0.30 -28.19 3.55
CA GLY A 40 -1.09 -27.72 3.57
C GLY A 40 -1.27 -26.38 2.85
N SER A 41 -2.35 -25.68 3.21
CA SER A 41 -2.62 -24.32 2.72
C SER A 41 -3.15 -23.42 3.83
N TYR A 42 -2.83 -22.13 3.71
CA TYR A 42 -3.40 -21.07 4.51
C TYR A 42 -4.67 -20.52 3.86
N THR A 43 -5.72 -20.35 4.65
CA THR A 43 -6.95 -19.64 4.24
C THR A 43 -7.04 -18.35 5.06
N PRO A 44 -7.08 -17.17 4.41
CA PRO A 44 -7.18 -15.90 5.13
C PRO A 44 -8.46 -15.80 5.95
N ALA A 45 -8.33 -15.40 7.21
CA ALA A 45 -9.45 -15.12 8.10
C ALA A 45 -10.17 -13.82 7.72
N SER A 46 -9.45 -12.85 7.14
CA SER A 46 -10.02 -11.57 6.70
C SER A 46 -11.09 -11.69 5.62
N THR A 47 -11.14 -12.81 4.90
CA THR A 47 -12.08 -13.06 3.80
C THR A 47 -13.12 -14.13 4.14
N ASP A 48 -13.26 -14.51 5.42
CA ASP A 48 -14.29 -15.46 5.85
C ASP A 48 -15.70 -14.90 5.56
N ALA A 49 -16.40 -15.51 4.61
CA ALA A 49 -17.68 -15.03 4.12
C ALA A 49 -18.78 -15.04 5.19
N LYS A 50 -18.74 -16.00 6.12
CA LYS A 50 -19.75 -16.12 7.18
C LYS A 50 -19.59 -14.98 8.20
N ALA A 51 -18.36 -14.72 8.63
CA ALA A 51 -18.03 -13.64 9.53
C ALA A 51 -18.28 -12.27 8.88
N LEU A 52 -17.92 -12.07 7.60
CA LEU A 52 -18.24 -10.85 6.85
C LEU A 52 -19.75 -10.56 6.78
N ALA A 53 -20.57 -11.60 6.59
CA ALA A 53 -22.02 -11.46 6.58
C ALA A 53 -22.61 -11.17 7.97
N ALA A 54 -22.01 -11.69 9.04
CA ALA A 54 -22.47 -11.51 10.41
C ALA A 54 -22.08 -10.14 11.01
N VAL A 55 -20.91 -9.61 10.63
CA VAL A 55 -20.36 -8.37 11.16
C VAL A 55 -21.12 -7.16 10.59
N LYS A 56 -21.71 -6.39 11.50
CA LYS A 56 -22.46 -5.15 11.18
C LYS A 56 -21.63 -3.89 11.31
N THR A 57 -20.57 -3.92 12.12
CA THR A 57 -19.70 -2.77 12.34
C THR A 57 -18.83 -2.56 11.10
N GLU A 58 -19.00 -1.41 10.46
CA GLU A 58 -18.15 -0.98 9.35
C GLU A 58 -17.07 -0.03 9.84
N ILE A 59 -15.83 -0.29 9.43
CA ILE A 59 -14.70 0.60 9.66
C ILE A 59 -14.69 1.63 8.51
N PRO A 60 -14.73 2.93 8.80
CA PRO A 60 -14.70 3.95 7.77
C PRO A 60 -13.35 3.91 7.04
N ALA A 61 -13.39 4.06 5.72
CA ALA A 61 -12.18 4.19 4.92
C ALA A 61 -11.50 5.54 5.21
N GLN A 62 -10.19 5.51 5.35
CA GLN A 62 -9.37 6.71 5.35
C GLN A 62 -9.16 7.20 3.92
N THR A 63 -9.84 8.30 3.57
CA THR A 63 -9.74 8.91 2.23
C THR A 63 -8.87 10.16 2.21
N PHE A 64 -8.24 10.51 3.34
CA PHE A 64 -7.40 11.69 3.46
C PHE A 64 -6.20 11.42 4.37
N MET A 65 -5.05 11.95 4.01
CA MET A 65 -3.82 11.86 4.79
C MET A 65 -3.07 13.19 4.70
N ASP A 66 -2.95 13.89 5.83
CA ASP A 66 -2.30 15.21 5.91
C ASP A 66 -0.81 15.17 5.56
N LYS A 67 -0.16 14.06 5.86
CA LYS A 67 1.27 13.83 5.65
C LYS A 67 1.43 12.43 5.06
N PRO A 68 1.30 12.26 3.74
CA PRO A 68 1.44 10.95 3.12
C PRO A 68 2.79 10.35 3.46
N ASP A 69 2.77 9.19 4.10
CA ASP A 69 3.98 8.41 4.34
C ASP A 69 4.52 7.88 3.00
N PRO A 70 5.84 7.92 2.74
CA PRO A 70 6.42 7.29 1.56
C PRO A 70 5.97 5.83 1.36
N ASP A 71 5.76 5.10 2.46
CA ASP A 71 5.37 3.69 2.49
C ASP A 71 3.85 3.49 2.68
N LEU A 72 3.05 4.52 2.41
CA LEU A 72 1.60 4.40 2.43
C LEU A 72 1.14 3.28 1.50
N SER A 73 0.09 2.57 1.90
CA SER A 73 -0.49 1.46 1.16
C SER A 73 -1.97 1.71 0.86
N LEU A 74 -2.50 0.98 -0.11
CA LEU A 74 -3.93 0.93 -0.39
C LEU A 74 -4.48 -0.42 0.05
N ILE A 75 -5.45 -0.41 0.95
CA ILE A 75 -6.27 -1.58 1.18
C ILE A 75 -7.47 -1.48 0.25
N TYR A 76 -7.54 -2.37 -0.75
CA TYR A 76 -8.66 -2.47 -1.68
C TYR A 76 -9.44 -3.75 -1.37
N PRO A 77 -10.56 -3.68 -0.64
CA PRO A 77 -11.37 -4.84 -0.35
C PRO A 77 -12.03 -5.41 -1.61
N ARG A 78 -12.13 -6.73 -1.70
CA ARG A 78 -13.00 -7.38 -2.70
C ARG A 78 -14.47 -7.07 -2.43
N PRO A 79 -15.39 -7.29 -3.39
CA PRO A 79 -16.82 -7.19 -3.14
C PRO A 79 -17.23 -7.99 -1.89
N GLY A 80 -17.89 -7.33 -0.93
CA GLY A 80 -18.22 -7.91 0.39
C GLY A 80 -17.33 -7.44 1.54
N GLY A 81 -16.18 -6.83 1.24
CA GLY A 81 -15.25 -6.25 2.21
C GLY A 81 -14.21 -7.24 2.75
N ILE A 82 -13.42 -6.77 3.70
CA ILE A 82 -12.48 -7.58 4.49
C ILE A 82 -12.72 -7.33 5.97
N LEU A 83 -12.42 -8.32 6.81
CA LEU A 83 -12.43 -8.15 8.26
C LEU A 83 -11.14 -7.47 8.72
N LEU A 84 -11.29 -6.56 9.68
CA LEU A 84 -10.21 -6.00 10.45
C LEU A 84 -10.33 -6.49 11.90
N PHE A 85 -9.21 -6.81 12.51
CA PHE A 85 -9.14 -7.43 13.83
C PHE A 85 -8.48 -6.51 14.85
N LYS A 86 -8.82 -6.68 16.13
CA LYS A 86 -8.20 -5.99 17.27
C LYS A 86 -6.83 -6.58 17.63
N SER A 87 -6.54 -7.81 17.18
CA SER A 87 -5.28 -8.52 17.40
C SER A 87 -5.14 -9.65 16.37
N MET A 88 -3.96 -10.27 16.26
CA MET A 88 -3.72 -11.44 15.39
C MET A 88 -4.36 -12.76 15.87
N LYS A 89 -5.25 -12.72 16.88
CA LYS A 89 -5.93 -13.91 17.39
C LYS A 89 -7.09 -14.31 16.46
N LYS A 90 -6.84 -15.35 15.68
CA LYS A 90 -7.53 -15.76 14.45
C LYS A 90 -9.00 -16.21 14.57
N THR A 91 -9.42 -16.71 15.74
CA THR A 91 -10.56 -17.64 15.82
C THR A 91 -11.73 -17.19 16.68
N ASP A 92 -11.68 -16.00 17.27
CA ASP A 92 -12.75 -15.50 18.13
C ASP A 92 -13.40 -14.27 17.50
N GLU A 93 -14.72 -14.35 17.28
CA GLU A 93 -15.53 -13.21 16.82
C GLU A 93 -15.36 -11.98 17.73
N ALA A 94 -15.05 -12.17 19.02
CA ALA A 94 -14.77 -11.09 19.97
C ALA A 94 -13.55 -10.23 19.56
N HIS A 95 -12.64 -10.79 18.75
CA HIS A 95 -11.46 -10.11 18.24
C HIS A 95 -11.68 -9.39 16.91
N ILE A 96 -12.84 -9.53 16.27
CA ILE A 96 -13.19 -8.73 15.10
C ILE A 96 -13.44 -7.27 15.55
N ALA A 97 -12.76 -6.33 14.89
CA ALA A 97 -12.97 -4.90 15.08
C ALA A 97 -14.14 -4.40 14.21
N GLY A 98 -14.25 -4.91 12.99
CA GLY A 98 -15.30 -4.58 12.04
C GLY A 98 -14.92 -5.05 10.64
N LYS A 99 -15.67 -4.61 9.63
CA LYS A 99 -15.34 -4.84 8.22
C LYS A 99 -15.01 -3.54 7.50
N LEU A 100 -14.02 -3.57 6.63
CA LEU A 100 -13.69 -2.49 5.71
C LEU A 100 -14.27 -2.85 4.33
N VAL A 101 -15.18 -2.02 3.82
CA VAL A 101 -15.91 -2.29 2.57
C VAL A 101 -15.44 -1.43 1.40
N ASN A 102 -14.86 -0.27 1.68
CA ASN A 102 -14.39 0.67 0.66
C ASN A 102 -12.86 0.73 0.64
N PRO A 103 -12.24 1.06 -0.51
CA PRO A 103 -10.81 1.29 -0.59
C PRO A 103 -10.35 2.34 0.43
N SER A 104 -9.27 2.04 1.14
CA SER A 104 -8.75 2.89 2.22
C SER A 104 -7.26 3.08 2.09
N LEU A 105 -6.79 4.29 2.32
CA LEU A 105 -5.40 4.53 2.66
C LEU A 105 -5.10 3.83 4.00
N ALA A 106 -3.89 3.30 4.11
CA ALA A 106 -3.39 2.70 5.33
C ALA A 106 -1.88 2.89 5.43
N ILE A 107 -1.36 2.90 6.66
CA ILE A 107 0.08 2.78 6.93
C ILE A 107 0.32 1.37 7.44
N VAL A 108 1.26 0.65 6.83
CA VAL A 108 1.68 -0.68 7.31
C VAL A 108 2.78 -0.48 8.34
N ASP A 109 2.43 -0.68 9.61
CA ASP A 109 3.34 -0.51 10.73
C ASP A 109 4.23 -1.75 10.91
N THR A 110 3.63 -2.94 10.86
CA THR A 110 4.36 -4.20 11.06
C THR A 110 3.84 -5.32 10.16
N ILE A 111 4.75 -6.12 9.60
CA ILE A 111 4.43 -7.41 8.96
C ILE A 111 4.90 -8.56 9.85
N PHE A 112 4.01 -9.52 10.09
CA PHE A 112 4.27 -10.72 10.85
C PHE A 112 4.31 -11.93 9.92
N HIS A 113 5.49 -12.51 9.75
CA HIS A 113 5.72 -13.73 8.98
C HIS A 113 5.53 -14.94 9.88
N ASN A 114 4.28 -15.42 10.00
CA ASN A 114 3.98 -16.49 10.94
C ASN A 114 4.35 -17.86 10.41
N GLN A 115 3.94 -18.20 9.17
CA GLN A 115 4.12 -19.55 8.63
C GLN A 115 3.98 -19.58 7.09
N VAL A 116 4.82 -20.36 6.43
CA VAL A 116 4.71 -20.70 5.00
C VAL A 116 4.12 -22.11 4.86
N TYR A 117 3.13 -22.26 3.98
CA TYR A 117 2.51 -23.53 3.67
C TYR A 117 2.73 -23.91 2.21
N ASN A 118 2.95 -25.19 1.93
CA ASN A 118 3.02 -25.71 0.57
C ASN A 118 2.09 -26.93 0.43
N GLN A 119 1.35 -26.95 -0.67
CA GLN A 119 0.57 -28.11 -1.11
C GLN A 119 0.82 -28.37 -2.60
N LYS A 120 0.83 -29.64 -2.99
CA LYS A 120 0.89 -30.00 -4.41
C LYS A 120 -0.49 -29.88 -5.05
N VAL A 121 -0.64 -29.03 -6.06
CA VAL A 121 -1.83 -28.91 -6.89
C VAL A 121 -1.44 -29.23 -8.32
N ASN A 122 -2.04 -30.26 -8.91
CA ASN A 122 -1.72 -30.74 -10.27
C ASN A 122 -0.21 -31.01 -10.49
N GLY A 123 0.48 -31.49 -9.45
CA GLY A 123 1.92 -31.77 -9.50
C GLY A 123 2.85 -30.57 -9.31
N GLN A 124 2.30 -29.35 -9.21
CA GLN A 124 3.05 -28.11 -8.99
C GLN A 124 2.97 -27.68 -7.51
N ASP A 125 4.03 -27.03 -7.02
CA ASP A 125 4.01 -26.41 -5.70
C ASP A 125 3.06 -25.22 -5.69
N ASN A 126 2.29 -25.09 -4.60
CA ASN A 126 1.36 -24.00 -4.40
C ASN A 126 1.58 -23.45 -2.99
N PHE A 127 2.36 -22.38 -2.92
CA PHE A 127 2.71 -21.72 -1.68
C PHE A 127 1.60 -20.78 -1.22
N THR A 128 1.27 -20.85 0.07
CA THR A 128 0.35 -19.91 0.73
C THR A 128 0.96 -19.47 2.06
N PHE A 129 0.60 -18.28 2.51
CA PHE A 129 1.36 -17.60 3.55
C PHE A 129 0.43 -17.07 4.63
N ASP A 130 0.68 -17.46 5.88
CA ASP A 130 0.10 -16.85 7.07
C ASP A 130 0.88 -15.58 7.39
N LEU A 131 0.52 -14.51 6.67
CA LEU A 131 1.06 -13.17 6.86
C LEU A 131 0.00 -12.29 7.50
N TRP A 132 0.41 -11.57 8.54
CA TRP A 132 -0.44 -10.57 9.17
C TRP A 132 0.20 -9.19 9.11
N TYR A 133 -0.64 -8.18 9.03
CA TYR A 133 -0.26 -6.77 8.95
C TYR A 133 -0.89 -6.05 10.13
N SER A 134 -0.07 -5.32 10.89
CA SER A 134 -0.52 -4.21 11.72
C SER A 134 -0.67 -3.01 10.80
N VAL A 135 -1.88 -2.48 10.68
CA VAL A 135 -2.19 -1.34 9.82
C VAL A 135 -2.80 -0.22 10.63
N VAL A 136 -2.44 1.01 10.29
CA VAL A 136 -3.05 2.22 10.82
C VAL A 136 -3.99 2.80 9.79
N ILE A 137 -5.26 2.93 10.16
CA ILE A 137 -6.31 3.57 9.37
C ILE A 137 -6.96 4.62 10.27
N ASP A 138 -6.91 5.88 9.85
CA ASP A 138 -7.46 7.04 10.57
C ASP A 138 -6.97 7.11 12.03
N GLY A 139 -5.66 6.92 12.22
CA GLY A 139 -5.01 6.95 13.54
C GLY A 139 -5.32 5.76 14.46
N LYS A 140 -6.08 4.76 14.00
CA LYS A 140 -6.41 3.55 14.76
C LYS A 140 -5.65 2.35 14.22
N HIS A 141 -5.18 1.50 15.13
CA HIS A 141 -4.49 0.26 14.80
C HIS A 141 -5.48 -0.88 14.57
N TYR A 142 -5.26 -1.63 13.51
CA TYR A 142 -5.98 -2.85 13.18
C TYR A 142 -4.98 -3.93 12.75
N TYR A 143 -5.45 -5.17 12.78
CA TYR A 143 -4.72 -6.32 12.27
C TYR A 143 -5.50 -6.95 11.14
N THR A 144 -4.82 -7.44 10.11
CA THR A 144 -5.44 -8.20 9.01
C THR A 144 -4.42 -9.13 8.38
N ASP A 145 -4.88 -10.25 7.82
CA ASP A 145 -4.09 -11.10 6.91
C ASP A 145 -4.42 -10.84 5.44
N PHE A 146 -5.24 -9.82 5.16
CA PHE A 146 -5.39 -9.27 3.83
C PHE A 146 -4.16 -8.44 3.49
N ARG A 147 -3.54 -8.71 2.34
CA ARG A 147 -2.34 -8.02 1.91
C ARG A 147 -2.67 -6.60 1.42
N PRO A 148 -2.07 -5.54 1.99
CA PRO A 148 -2.18 -4.21 1.43
C PRO A 148 -1.52 -4.14 0.05
N HIS A 149 -2.02 -3.27 -0.82
CA HIS A 149 -1.39 -2.96 -2.10
C HIS A 149 -0.30 -1.91 -1.87
N THR A 150 0.85 -2.13 -2.47
CA THR A 150 1.97 -1.18 -2.49
C THR A 150 1.78 -0.23 -3.67
N PHE A 151 2.19 1.03 -3.51
CA PHE A 151 2.17 1.99 -4.62
C PHE A 151 3.51 2.01 -5.36
N ASP A 152 3.55 1.27 -6.47
CA ASP A 152 4.76 0.99 -7.24
C ASP A 152 5.10 2.08 -8.26
N TYR A 153 4.11 2.89 -8.66
CA TYR A 153 4.32 3.99 -9.60
C TYR A 153 3.58 5.24 -9.16
N ARG A 154 4.20 6.40 -9.34
CA ARG A 154 3.69 7.70 -8.91
C ARG A 154 4.00 8.77 -9.96
N TYR A 155 3.02 9.57 -10.31
CA TYR A 155 3.18 10.68 -11.25
C TYR A 155 2.41 11.93 -10.79
N PRO A 156 3.11 13.06 -10.55
CA PRO A 156 2.45 14.31 -10.21
C PRO A 156 1.79 14.93 -11.46
N LEU A 157 0.48 15.15 -11.40
CA LEU A 157 -0.31 15.82 -12.42
C LEU A 157 -0.48 17.30 -12.02
N VAL A 158 0.56 18.09 -12.29
CA VAL A 158 0.69 19.48 -11.78
C VAL A 158 -0.49 20.37 -12.17
N TYR A 159 -0.95 20.32 -13.43
CA TYR A 159 -2.07 21.13 -13.91
C TYR A 159 -3.37 20.84 -13.13
N HIS A 160 -3.65 19.56 -12.87
CA HIS A 160 -4.84 19.14 -12.14
C HIS A 160 -4.70 19.27 -10.62
N LYS A 161 -3.50 19.58 -10.12
CA LYS A 161 -3.12 19.52 -8.71
C LYS A 161 -3.42 18.15 -8.10
N GLN A 162 -3.07 17.10 -8.85
CA GLN A 162 -3.33 15.71 -8.49
C GLN A 162 -2.05 14.89 -8.41
N LEU A 163 -2.12 13.78 -7.69
CA LEU A 163 -1.13 12.71 -7.70
C LEU A 163 -1.78 11.45 -8.29
N PHE A 164 -1.23 10.95 -9.38
CA PHE A 164 -1.63 9.68 -9.99
C PHE A 164 -0.72 8.57 -9.45
N MET A 165 -1.29 7.45 -9.04
CA MET A 165 -0.52 6.31 -8.54
C MET A 165 -1.08 5.00 -9.08
N VAL A 166 -0.19 4.05 -9.34
CA VAL A 166 -0.55 2.65 -9.59
C VAL A 166 -0.20 1.84 -8.35
N ALA A 167 -1.14 1.04 -7.90
CA ALA A 167 -0.97 0.13 -6.79
C ALA A 167 -1.11 -1.32 -7.25
N SER A 168 -0.30 -2.22 -6.69
CA SER A 168 -0.40 -3.66 -6.90
C SER A 168 -0.25 -4.42 -5.60
N GLN A 169 -0.67 -5.67 -5.57
CA GLN A 169 -0.51 -6.56 -4.43
C GLN A 169 0.50 -7.65 -4.76
N ASP A 170 1.63 -7.64 -4.05
CA ASP A 170 2.61 -8.73 -4.11
C ASP A 170 2.00 -10.03 -3.60
N ARG A 171 2.06 -11.09 -4.41
CA ARG A 171 1.57 -12.43 -4.04
C ARG A 171 2.63 -13.33 -3.42
N GLY A 172 3.88 -12.87 -3.42
CA GLY A 172 5.01 -13.65 -2.93
C GLY A 172 5.58 -14.55 -4.02
N TYR A 173 6.85 -14.90 -3.89
CA TYR A 173 7.60 -15.76 -4.79
C TYR A 173 8.29 -16.87 -4.00
N ASP A 174 8.09 -18.13 -4.38
CA ASP A 174 8.61 -19.31 -3.67
C ASP A 174 8.33 -19.25 -2.14
N MET A 175 9.38 -19.09 -1.34
CA MET A 175 9.32 -18.97 0.12
C MET A 175 9.31 -17.52 0.62
N TYR A 176 9.39 -16.54 -0.29
CA TYR A 176 9.36 -15.11 0.01
C TYR A 176 7.92 -14.60 -0.04
N ALA A 177 7.38 -14.27 1.12
CA ALA A 177 5.95 -14.09 1.28
C ALA A 177 5.46 -12.69 0.85
N ASP A 178 6.30 -11.66 0.94
CA ASP A 178 5.93 -10.25 0.79
C ASP A 178 6.52 -9.57 -0.45
N LYS A 179 7.13 -10.35 -1.35
CA LYS A 179 7.70 -9.84 -2.60
C LYS A 179 7.43 -10.78 -3.77
N GLY A 180 7.06 -10.17 -4.89
CA GLY A 180 7.02 -10.83 -6.17
C GLY A 180 5.63 -11.26 -6.60
N TYR A 181 5.53 -11.53 -7.91
CA TYR A 181 4.31 -11.66 -8.68
C TYR A 181 3.27 -10.59 -8.29
N PRO A 182 3.55 -9.30 -8.55
CA PRO A 182 2.58 -8.25 -8.30
C PRO A 182 1.37 -8.48 -9.20
N GLU A 183 0.18 -8.46 -8.60
CA GLU A 183 -1.11 -8.69 -9.26
C GLU A 183 -2.17 -7.77 -8.65
N TYR A 184 -3.42 -7.86 -9.11
CA TYR A 184 -4.55 -7.06 -8.60
C TYR A 184 -4.26 -5.55 -8.69
N PHE A 185 -3.90 -5.10 -9.88
CA PHE A 185 -3.51 -3.70 -10.09
C PHE A 185 -4.70 -2.76 -9.98
N HIS A 186 -4.48 -1.59 -9.39
CA HIS A 186 -5.43 -0.49 -9.29
C HIS A 186 -4.76 0.84 -9.62
N ILE A 187 -5.53 1.76 -10.19
CA ILE A 187 -5.15 3.17 -10.32
C ILE A 187 -5.84 3.95 -9.22
N ALA A 188 -5.07 4.73 -8.45
CA ALA A 188 -5.58 5.69 -7.50
C ALA A 188 -5.14 7.11 -7.87
N VAL A 189 -6.08 8.05 -7.82
CA VAL A 189 -5.80 9.48 -8.05
C VAL A 189 -6.21 10.26 -6.82
N PHE A 190 -5.32 11.14 -6.39
CA PHE A 190 -5.49 11.95 -5.20
C PHE A 190 -5.45 13.44 -5.55
N ASP A 191 -6.35 14.22 -4.95
CA ASP A 191 -6.21 15.67 -4.92
C ASP A 191 -5.14 16.06 -3.89
N MET A 192 -4.20 16.91 -4.30
CA MET A 192 -3.19 17.47 -3.41
C MET A 192 -3.77 18.67 -2.65
N GLN A 193 -3.79 18.62 -1.32
CA GLN A 193 -4.40 19.66 -0.47
C GLN A 193 -3.54 19.91 0.76
N ASN A 194 -3.03 21.15 0.93
CA ASN A 194 -2.28 21.59 2.11
C ASN A 194 -1.12 20.68 2.53
N GLY A 195 -0.41 20.09 1.57
CA GLY A 195 0.68 19.13 1.81
C GLY A 195 0.22 17.68 2.03
N GLY A 196 -1.10 17.45 2.12
CA GLY A 196 -1.72 16.12 2.19
C GLY A 196 -2.33 15.67 0.87
N ILE A 197 -2.88 14.45 0.89
CA ILE A 197 -3.56 13.82 -0.24
C ILE A 197 -4.99 13.43 0.15
N LYS A 198 -5.95 13.70 -0.73
CA LYS A 198 -7.35 13.25 -0.60
C LYS A 198 -7.71 12.34 -1.76
N THR A 199 -8.22 11.15 -1.49
CA THR A 199 -8.69 10.22 -2.52
C THR A 199 -9.76 10.89 -3.38
N ARG A 200 -9.49 11.01 -4.68
CA ARG A 200 -10.44 11.48 -5.70
C ARG A 200 -11.06 10.30 -6.44
N PHE A 201 -10.24 9.33 -6.80
CA PHE A 201 -10.64 8.21 -7.63
C PHE A 201 -9.81 6.98 -7.29
N VAL A 202 -10.44 5.83 -7.31
CA VAL A 202 -9.77 4.52 -7.30
C VAL A 202 -10.49 3.68 -8.35
N SER A 203 -9.75 3.05 -9.27
CA SER A 203 -10.33 2.18 -10.27
C SER A 203 -10.74 0.84 -9.67
N GLU A 204 -11.62 0.13 -10.38
CA GLU A 204 -11.70 -1.32 -10.23
C GLU A 204 -10.34 -1.98 -10.57
N GLU A 205 -10.25 -3.28 -10.31
CA GLU A 205 -9.08 -4.07 -10.71
C GLU A 205 -8.85 -3.92 -12.23
N LEU A 206 -7.62 -3.62 -12.61
CA LEU A 206 -7.27 -3.46 -14.00
C LEU A 206 -7.33 -4.82 -14.71
N PRO A 207 -7.98 -4.91 -15.89
CA PRO A 207 -8.25 -6.19 -16.54
C PRO A 207 -7.02 -6.66 -17.35
N PHE A 208 -5.95 -7.05 -16.65
CA PHE A 208 -4.78 -7.71 -17.25
C PHE A 208 -4.07 -8.58 -16.21
N GLN A 209 -3.21 -9.48 -16.67
CA GLN A 209 -2.31 -10.24 -15.80
C GLN A 209 -0.88 -9.78 -16.05
N TYR A 210 -0.14 -9.47 -14.99
CA TYR A 210 1.23 -9.00 -15.14
C TYR A 210 2.17 -10.16 -15.50
N GLY A 211 2.15 -11.24 -14.71
CA GLY A 211 2.82 -12.50 -15.02
C GLY A 211 4.35 -12.51 -14.87
N ASN A 212 5.01 -11.37 -14.62
CA ASN A 212 6.43 -11.35 -14.27
C ASN A 212 6.63 -11.45 -12.75
N GLU A 213 7.78 -11.98 -12.36
CA GLU A 213 8.14 -12.20 -10.97
C GLU A 213 8.31 -10.91 -10.18
N PHE A 214 8.81 -9.85 -10.80
CA PHE A 214 9.05 -8.56 -10.14
C PHE A 214 8.62 -7.43 -11.05
N LEU A 215 8.12 -6.35 -10.45
CA LEU A 215 7.89 -5.08 -11.14
C LEU A 215 9.11 -4.19 -10.93
N ASP A 216 10.10 -4.29 -11.82
CA ASP A 216 11.29 -3.45 -11.82
C ASP A 216 11.11 -2.25 -12.76
N GLU A 217 11.58 -1.08 -12.34
CA GLU A 217 11.63 0.11 -13.20
C GLU A 217 12.47 -0.13 -14.47
N SER A 218 13.49 -1.01 -14.40
CA SER A 218 14.34 -1.34 -15.55
C SER A 218 13.58 -1.96 -16.72
N ASP A 219 12.47 -2.63 -16.43
CA ASP A 219 11.73 -3.40 -17.43
C ASP A 219 10.81 -2.52 -18.29
N ASN A 220 10.69 -1.22 -17.95
CA ASN A 220 9.88 -0.23 -18.68
C ASN A 220 8.43 -0.69 -18.94
N VAL A 221 7.89 -1.49 -18.02
CA VAL A 221 6.54 -2.09 -18.09
C VAL A 221 5.44 -1.03 -18.01
N ILE A 222 5.65 -0.01 -17.16
CA ILE A 222 4.71 1.09 -16.99
C ILE A 222 5.21 2.27 -17.83
N LYS A 223 4.51 2.54 -18.93
CA LYS A 223 4.77 3.69 -19.80
C LYS A 223 3.74 4.76 -19.54
N SER A 224 4.19 6.02 -19.54
CA SER A 224 3.33 7.15 -19.24
C SER A 224 3.69 8.37 -20.07
N GLN A 225 2.68 9.17 -20.40
CA GLN A 225 2.87 10.41 -21.11
C GLN A 225 1.81 11.43 -20.70
N TYR A 226 2.24 12.62 -20.31
CA TYR A 226 1.35 13.76 -20.13
C TYR A 226 1.29 14.59 -21.41
N ASN A 227 0.08 14.87 -21.89
CA ASN A 227 -0.17 15.72 -23.05
C ASN A 227 -0.55 17.13 -22.59
N GLU A 228 0.36 18.08 -22.76
CA GLU A 228 0.15 19.47 -22.38
C GLU A 228 -0.96 20.19 -23.16
N LYS A 229 -1.31 19.72 -24.36
CA LYS A 229 -2.29 20.40 -25.23
C LYS A 229 -3.73 20.19 -24.79
N ASP A 230 -4.05 18.99 -24.33
CA ASP A 230 -5.39 18.60 -23.88
C ASP A 230 -5.44 18.27 -22.38
N HIS A 231 -4.32 18.43 -21.68
CA HIS A 231 -4.15 18.18 -20.25
C HIS A 231 -4.52 16.74 -19.85
N THR A 232 -4.28 15.77 -20.74
CA THR A 232 -4.55 14.36 -20.46
C THR A 232 -3.29 13.60 -20.07
N PHE A 233 -3.43 12.60 -19.20
CA PHE A 233 -2.36 11.68 -18.82
C PHE A 233 -2.67 10.30 -19.37
N ARG A 234 -1.82 9.80 -20.26
CA ARG A 234 -1.88 8.44 -20.78
C ARG A 234 -0.98 7.54 -19.96
N ILE A 235 -1.47 6.35 -19.64
CA ILE A 235 -0.70 5.27 -19.01
C ILE A 235 -0.91 3.97 -19.78
N GLU A 236 0.15 3.20 -19.90
CA GLU A 236 0.14 1.83 -20.42
C GLU A 236 0.90 0.92 -19.47
N ILE A 237 0.35 -0.27 -19.20
CA ILE A 237 0.97 -1.27 -18.33
C ILE A 237 1.03 -2.57 -19.12
N GLU A 238 2.25 -3.04 -19.41
CA GLU A 238 2.47 -4.28 -20.15
C GLU A 238 2.26 -5.49 -19.24
N GLY A 239 1.34 -6.38 -19.63
CA GLY A 239 1.15 -7.68 -18.99
C GLY A 239 1.60 -8.84 -19.87
N LEU A 240 1.43 -10.06 -19.37
CA LEU A 240 1.86 -11.29 -20.02
C LEU A 240 1.23 -11.49 -21.41
N ASN A 241 -0.07 -11.23 -21.53
CA ASN A 241 -0.84 -11.44 -22.77
C ASN A 241 -1.62 -10.20 -23.22
N GLU A 242 -1.76 -9.20 -22.34
CA GLU A 242 -2.61 -8.05 -22.54
C GLU A 242 -1.89 -6.80 -22.01
N THR A 243 -2.11 -5.67 -22.67
CA THR A 243 -1.59 -4.37 -22.22
C THR A 243 -2.76 -3.53 -21.77
N TYR A 244 -2.77 -3.12 -20.50
CA TYR A 244 -3.71 -2.13 -20.05
C TYR A 244 -3.35 -0.76 -20.64
N LYS A 245 -4.33 -0.03 -21.16
CA LYS A 245 -4.17 1.36 -21.63
C LYS A 245 -5.26 2.23 -21.05
N GLY A 246 -4.86 3.36 -20.48
CA GLY A 246 -5.78 4.31 -19.84
C GLY A 246 -5.44 5.75 -20.18
N ILE A 247 -6.47 6.61 -20.24
CA ILE A 247 -6.33 8.07 -20.28
C ILE A 247 -7.08 8.69 -19.11
N TRP A 248 -6.38 9.47 -18.32
CA TRP A 248 -6.95 10.32 -17.27
C TRP A 248 -7.06 11.76 -17.76
N ASP A 249 -8.26 12.35 -17.70
CA ASP A 249 -8.54 13.73 -18.12
C ASP A 249 -8.62 14.75 -16.97
N GLY A 250 -8.22 14.35 -15.76
CA GLY A 250 -8.38 15.15 -14.53
C GLY A 250 -9.63 14.79 -13.72
N LYS A 251 -10.57 14.04 -14.32
CA LYS A 251 -11.84 13.68 -13.67
C LYS A 251 -12.22 12.21 -13.87
N VAL A 252 -12.01 11.66 -15.06
CA VAL A 252 -12.43 10.31 -15.43
C VAL A 252 -11.27 9.54 -16.03
N LEU A 253 -11.15 8.27 -15.64
CA LEU A 253 -10.24 7.32 -16.27
C LEU A 253 -11.00 6.60 -17.39
N LYS A 254 -10.53 6.77 -18.62
CA LYS A 254 -11.07 6.09 -19.80
C LYS A 254 -10.14 4.94 -20.15
N HIS A 255 -10.68 3.73 -20.14
CA HIS A 255 -9.97 2.58 -20.69
C HIS A 255 -9.96 2.67 -22.21
N LEU A 256 -8.78 2.49 -22.81
CA LEU A 256 -8.63 2.41 -24.26
C LEU A 256 -8.62 0.95 -24.65
N ASN A 257 -9.72 0.49 -25.25
CA ASN A 257 -9.72 -0.82 -25.90
C ASN A 257 -8.77 -0.75 -27.11
N ASN A 258 -7.95 -1.78 -27.29
CA ASN A 258 -7.22 -1.99 -28.53
C ASN A 258 -8.16 -2.27 -29.70
#